data_AF-A0A930WAM3-F1
#
_entry.id   AF-A0A930WAM3-F1
#
_cell.length_a   1.000
_cell.length_b   1.000
_cell.length_c   1.000
_cell.angle_alpha   90.00
_cell.angle_beta   90.00
_cell.angle_gamma   90.00
#
_symmetry.space_group_name_H-M   'P 1'
#
loop_
_entity.id
_entity.type
_entity.pdbx_description
1 polymer ?
#
loop_
_entity_poly.entity_id
_entity_poly.type
_entity_poly.pdbx_seq_one_letter_code
_entity_poly.pdbx_strand_id
1 'polypeptide(L)'
;TVDGVLPRIFGGPGREIACSNSLFPTKPYFLAARSATHTLFLETEEPVNMDGTVDLSKAAVTIYPRSHEKEKGYEIDDSALRTFFYPRVREFLTGIADNGEVFPLPKEA
;
A
#
# COMPACT_ATOMS: atom_id res chain seq x y z
N THR A 1 -5.15 5.94 5.80
CA THR A 1 -4.96 7.41 5.67
C THR A 1 -4.68 7.75 4.21
N VAL A 2 -4.89 8.99 3.75
CA VAL A 2 -4.41 9.42 2.41
C VAL A 2 -2.95 9.85 2.54
N ASP A 3 -2.11 9.45 1.60
CA ASP A 3 -0.66 9.71 1.47
C ASP A 3 -0.15 11.18 1.61
N GLY A 4 -1.03 12.17 1.81
CA GLY A 4 -0.64 13.56 2.12
C GLY A 4 -0.06 14.38 0.97
N VAL A 5 0.04 13.83 -0.25
CA VAL A 5 0.67 14.52 -1.40
C VAL A 5 -0.26 15.55 -2.05
N LEU A 6 0.19 16.80 -2.15
CA LEU A 6 -0.56 17.91 -2.74
C LEU A 6 -0.75 17.71 -4.26
N PRO A 7 -1.99 17.77 -4.78
CA PRO A 7 -2.26 17.66 -6.22
C PRO A 7 -1.60 18.78 -7.06
N ARG A 8 -1.29 18.50 -8.34
CA ARG A 8 -0.66 19.48 -9.27
C ARG A 8 -1.49 20.73 -9.47
N ILE A 9 -2.82 20.60 -9.48
CA ILE A 9 -3.73 21.75 -9.66
C ILE A 9 -3.61 22.78 -8.53
N PHE A 10 -3.08 22.38 -7.38
CA PHE A 10 -2.78 23.27 -6.25
C PHE A 10 -1.28 23.63 -6.15
N GLY A 11 -0.49 23.41 -7.21
CA GLY A 11 0.94 23.71 -7.24
C GLY A 11 1.83 22.65 -6.56
N GLY A 12 1.27 21.50 -6.18
CA GLY A 12 2.04 20.38 -5.65
C GLY A 12 2.75 19.56 -6.74
N PRO A 13 3.64 18.62 -6.37
CA PRO A 13 4.27 17.72 -7.33
C PRO A 13 3.25 16.84 -8.06
N GLY A 14 2.05 16.69 -7.47
CA GLY A 14 1.07 15.73 -7.89
C GLY A 14 1.53 14.31 -7.63
N ARG A 15 0.72 13.37 -8.10
CA ARG A 15 0.99 11.95 -7.92
C ARG A 15 0.59 11.19 -9.16
N GLU A 16 1.37 10.17 -9.49
CA GLU A 16 1.02 9.22 -10.53
C GLU A 16 0.05 8.15 -10.01
N ILE A 17 0.08 7.91 -8.69
CA ILE A 17 -0.85 7.03 -7.99
C ILE A 17 -1.31 7.66 -6.68
N ALA A 18 -2.54 7.39 -6.26
CA ALA A 18 -3.06 7.71 -4.93
C ALA A 18 -3.06 6.46 -4.06
N CYS A 19 -2.40 6.50 -2.91
CA CYS A 19 -2.39 5.40 -1.95
C CYS A 19 -3.42 5.61 -0.83
N SER A 20 -4.20 4.57 -0.54
CA SER A 20 -5.04 4.48 0.66
C SER A 20 -4.76 3.17 1.37
N ASN A 21 -4.49 3.21 2.67
CA ASN A 21 -4.23 2.02 3.47
C ASN A 21 -5.07 1.95 4.76
N SER A 22 -5.15 0.73 5.30
CA SER A 22 -5.70 0.38 6.59
C SER A 22 -4.60 -0.27 7.44
N LEU A 23 -4.16 0.44 8.47
CA LEU A 23 -3.10 0.03 9.40
C LEU A 23 -3.68 0.03 10.82
N PHE A 24 -4.51 -0.97 11.12
CA PHE A 24 -5.08 -1.13 12.47
C PHE A 24 -4.45 -2.36 13.11
N PRO A 25 -3.89 -2.25 14.33
CA PRO A 25 -3.36 -3.39 15.06
C PRO A 25 -4.38 -4.53 15.12
N THR A 26 -3.91 -5.78 15.07
CA THR A 26 -4.74 -7.00 15.10
C THR A 26 -5.65 -7.23 13.89
N LYS A 27 -5.57 -6.38 12.86
CA LYS A 27 -6.30 -6.54 11.59
C LYS A 27 -5.32 -6.77 10.45
N PRO A 28 -5.72 -7.50 9.39
CA PRO A 28 -5.00 -7.55 8.14
C PRO A 28 -4.63 -6.16 7.63
N TYR A 29 -3.42 -6.01 7.12
CA TYR A 29 -3.04 -4.80 6.40
C TYR A 29 -3.70 -4.78 5.03
N PHE A 30 -4.20 -3.61 4.63
CA PHE A 30 -4.74 -3.39 3.30
C PHE A 30 -4.16 -2.11 2.70
N LEU A 31 -3.76 -2.18 1.43
CA LEU A 31 -3.35 -1.05 0.61
C LEU A 31 -4.05 -1.11 -0.73
N ALA A 32 -4.50 0.06 -1.21
CA ALA A 32 -4.94 0.28 -2.57
C ALA A 32 -4.19 1.47 -3.17
N ALA A 33 -3.42 1.19 -4.23
CA ALA A 33 -2.65 2.15 -5.00
C ALA A 33 -3.33 2.40 -6.35
N ARG A 34 -3.86 3.61 -6.55
CA ARG A 34 -4.75 3.94 -7.66
C ARG A 34 -4.11 4.89 -8.65
N SER A 35 -3.90 4.42 -9.87
CA SER A 35 -3.61 5.29 -11.02
C SER A 35 -4.92 5.76 -11.66
N ALA A 36 -4.84 6.50 -12.77
CA ALA A 36 -6.01 6.89 -13.54
C ALA A 36 -6.77 5.69 -14.14
N THR A 37 -6.06 4.62 -14.51
CA THR A 37 -6.63 3.51 -15.31
C THR A 37 -6.66 2.16 -14.58
N HIS A 38 -5.80 1.98 -13.58
CA HIS A 38 -5.64 0.72 -12.84
C HIS A 38 -5.48 0.93 -11.35
N THR A 39 -5.78 -0.10 -10.58
CA THR A 39 -5.56 -0.14 -9.13
C THR A 39 -4.80 -1.40 -8.75
N LEU A 40 -3.71 -1.24 -8.00
CA LEU A 40 -3.05 -2.33 -7.31
C LEU A 40 -3.62 -2.45 -5.90
N PHE A 41 -4.01 -3.65 -5.51
CA PHE A 41 -4.31 -4.03 -4.13
C PHE A 41 -3.18 -4.86 -3.56
N LEU A 42 -2.87 -4.59 -2.30
CA LEU A 42 -2.00 -5.41 -1.48
C LEU A 42 -2.72 -5.70 -0.18
N GLU A 43 -2.78 -6.97 0.20
CA GLU A 43 -3.36 -7.43 1.45
C GLU A 43 -2.45 -8.45 2.13
N THR A 44 -2.37 -8.40 3.46
CA THR A 44 -1.66 -9.41 4.25
C THR A 44 -2.67 -10.37 4.87
N GLU A 45 -2.32 -11.65 4.97
CA GLU A 45 -3.12 -12.59 5.78
C GLU A 45 -2.85 -12.38 7.27
N GLU A 46 -1.61 -12.06 7.62
CA GLU A 46 -1.19 -11.81 9.00
C GLU A 46 -1.59 -10.40 9.46
N PRO A 47 -2.00 -10.25 10.74
CA PRO A 47 -2.42 -8.97 11.28
C PRO A 47 -1.24 -8.01 11.44
N VAL A 48 -1.53 -6.71 11.39
CA VAL A 48 -0.60 -5.64 11.77
C VAL A 48 -0.19 -5.83 13.23
N ASN A 49 1.11 -5.72 13.49
CA ASN A 49 1.69 -5.82 14.83
C ASN A 49 1.23 -4.66 15.74
N MET A 50 1.35 -4.84 17.06
CA MET A 50 0.91 -3.84 18.03
C MET A 50 1.72 -2.53 17.98
N ASP A 51 2.96 -2.60 17.50
CA ASP A 51 3.83 -1.45 17.24
C ASP A 51 3.58 -0.77 15.87
N GLY A 52 2.64 -1.31 15.08
CA GLY A 52 2.24 -0.74 13.79
C GLY A 52 3.07 -1.22 12.60
N THR A 53 3.98 -2.19 12.77
CA THR A 53 4.70 -2.80 11.65
C THR A 53 3.88 -3.90 10.96
N VAL A 54 4.25 -4.23 9.73
CA VAL A 54 3.57 -5.24 8.90
C VAL A 54 4.58 -6.18 8.27
N ASP A 55 4.42 -7.50 8.46
CA ASP A 55 5.12 -8.50 7.66
C ASP A 55 4.49 -8.57 6.25
N LEU A 56 5.27 -8.15 5.26
CA LEU A 56 4.86 -8.12 3.86
C LEU A 56 5.32 -9.36 3.08
N SER A 57 6.03 -10.31 3.71
CA SER A 57 6.62 -11.49 3.05
C SER A 57 5.61 -12.38 2.34
N LYS A 58 4.39 -12.45 2.88
CA LYS A 58 3.25 -13.23 2.34
C LYS A 58 2.13 -12.34 1.80
N ALA A 59 2.40 -11.07 1.53
CA ALA A 59 1.37 -10.17 1.04
C ALA A 59 0.86 -10.60 -0.34
N ALA A 60 -0.45 -10.74 -0.49
CA ALA A 60 -1.09 -10.99 -1.76
C ALA A 60 -1.22 -9.67 -2.53
N VAL A 61 -0.79 -9.67 -3.79
CA VAL A 61 -0.82 -8.49 -4.66
C VAL A 61 -1.65 -8.79 -5.91
N THR A 62 -2.64 -7.95 -6.18
CA THR A 62 -3.52 -8.06 -7.35
C THR A 62 -3.67 -6.71 -8.03
N ILE A 63 -3.87 -6.71 -9.34
CA ILE A 63 -4.06 -5.48 -10.13
C ILE A 63 -5.37 -5.61 -10.92
N TYR A 64 -6.16 -4.54 -10.96
CA TYR A 64 -7.44 -4.49 -11.68
C TYR A 64 -7.54 -3.20 -12.51
N PRO A 65 -8.35 -3.19 -13.59
CA PRO A 65 -8.83 -1.95 -14.18
C PRO A 65 -9.56 -1.09 -13.13
N ARG A 66 -9.48 0.22 -13.28
CA ARG A 66 -10.16 1.18 -12.38
C ARG A 66 -11.68 1.00 -12.37
N SER A 67 -12.26 0.54 -13.47
CA SER A 67 -13.70 0.29 -13.60
C SER A 67 -14.17 -1.03 -12.97
N HIS A 68 -13.26 -1.95 -12.61
CA HIS A 68 -13.57 -3.31 -12.14
C HIS A 68 -12.74 -3.68 -10.90
N GLU A 69 -12.64 -2.77 -9.93
CA GLU A 69 -11.90 -3.03 -8.69
C GLU A 69 -12.46 -4.25 -7.93
N LYS A 70 -11.61 -5.26 -7.68
CA LYS A 70 -11.96 -6.50 -6.96
C LYS A 70 -13.09 -7.32 -7.60
N GLU A 71 -13.35 -7.12 -8.90
CA GLU A 71 -14.28 -7.96 -9.64
C GLU A 71 -13.57 -9.23 -10.12
N LYS A 72 -14.10 -10.39 -9.73
CA LYS A 72 -13.52 -11.69 -10.08
C LYS A 72 -13.49 -11.89 -11.60
N GLY A 73 -12.35 -12.29 -12.14
CA GLY A 73 -12.12 -12.48 -13.57
C GLY A 73 -11.53 -11.25 -14.27
N TYR A 74 -11.39 -10.12 -13.58
CA TYR A 74 -10.76 -8.90 -14.08
C TYR A 74 -9.37 -8.66 -13.47
N GLU A 75 -8.82 -9.65 -12.77
CA GLU A 75 -7.43 -9.65 -12.34
C GLU A 75 -6.51 -9.56 -13.56
N ILE A 76 -5.66 -8.54 -13.59
CA ILE A 76 -4.66 -8.37 -14.64
C ILE A 76 -3.31 -8.87 -14.13
N ASP A 77 -2.76 -9.85 -14.84
CA ASP A 77 -1.36 -10.22 -14.71
C ASP A 77 -0.54 -9.63 -15.86
N ASP A 78 -0.01 -8.42 -15.66
CA ASP A 78 0.78 -7.70 -16.66
C ASP A 78 2.09 -7.17 -16.06
N SER A 79 3.21 -7.46 -16.74
CA SER A 79 4.54 -7.09 -16.27
C SER A 79 4.79 -5.57 -16.31
N ALA A 80 4.24 -4.85 -17.28
CA ALA A 80 4.40 -3.41 -17.39
C ALA A 80 3.65 -2.70 -16.25
N LEU A 81 2.46 -3.17 -15.89
CA LEU A 81 1.74 -2.69 -14.71
C LEU A 81 2.52 -2.95 -13.42
N ARG A 82 3.15 -4.13 -13.27
CA ARG A 82 4.03 -4.40 -12.11
C ARG A 82 5.22 -3.46 -12.07
N THR A 83 5.91 -3.24 -13.18
CA THR A 83 7.02 -2.29 -13.29
C THR A 83 6.59 -0.87 -12.94
N PHE A 84 5.36 -0.48 -13.28
CA PHE A 84 4.79 0.80 -12.92
C PHE A 84 4.45 0.89 -11.42
N PHE A 85 3.70 -0.06 -10.87
CA PHE A 85 3.20 0.04 -9.51
C PHE A 85 4.23 -0.29 -8.44
N TYR A 86 5.03 -1.35 -8.61
CA TYR A 86 5.89 -1.89 -7.55
C TYR A 86 6.88 -0.89 -6.96
N PRO A 87 7.65 -0.08 -7.73
CA PRO A 87 8.56 0.88 -7.12
C PRO A 87 7.83 1.93 -6.28
N ARG A 88 6.67 2.43 -6.75
CA ARG A 88 5.88 3.46 -6.07
C ARG A 88 5.19 2.93 -4.82
N VAL A 89 4.70 1.70 -4.89
CA VAL A 89 4.12 0.99 -3.73
C VAL A 89 5.19 0.69 -2.70
N ARG A 90 6.38 0.25 -3.11
CA ARG A 90 7.51 0.01 -2.19
C ARG A 90 7.94 1.28 -1.46
N GLU A 91 8.07 2.40 -2.17
CA GLU A 91 8.38 3.69 -1.56
C GLU A 91 7.36 4.09 -0.48
N PHE A 92 6.06 3.87 -0.75
CA PHE A 92 5.01 4.09 0.24
C PHE A 92 5.12 3.16 1.46
N LEU A 93 5.49 1.89 1.25
CA LEU A 93 5.57 0.88 2.30
C LEU A 93 6.83 1.02 3.18
N THR A 94 7.89 1.70 2.72
CA THR A 94 9.14 1.87 3.49
C THR A 94 8.92 2.43 4.90
N GLY A 95 7.90 3.27 5.11
CA GLY A 95 7.60 3.85 6.43
C GLY A 95 6.88 2.92 7.41
N ILE A 96 6.40 1.74 6.99
CA ILE A 96 5.59 0.83 7.81
C ILE A 96 6.01 -0.64 7.71
N ALA A 97 6.90 -0.98 6.78
CA ALA A 97 7.39 -2.33 6.61
C ALA A 97 8.14 -2.76 7.88
N ASP A 98 7.86 -3.97 8.37
CA ASP A 98 8.67 -4.60 9.39
C ASP A 98 10.05 -4.91 8.77
N ASN A 99 11.00 -3.98 8.91
CA ASN A 99 12.37 -4.18 8.42
C ASN A 99 13.16 -5.11 9.37
N GLY A 100 12.49 -5.81 10.30
CA GLY A 100 13.11 -6.55 11.40
C GLY A 100 13.69 -5.65 12.51
N GLU A 101 13.41 -4.35 12.48
CA GLU A 101 13.88 -3.38 13.47
C GLU A 101 12.87 -3.23 14.61
N VAL A 102 13.20 -3.78 15.79
CA VAL A 102 12.40 -3.60 17.01
C VAL A 102 12.74 -2.26 17.63
N PHE A 103 11.80 -1.32 17.61
CA PHE A 103 11.95 -0.06 18.34
C PHE A 103 11.71 -0.30 19.84
N PRO A 104 12.65 0.10 20.72
CA PRO A 104 12.45 -0.06 22.15
C PRO A 104 11.25 0.75 22.60
N LEU A 105 10.40 0.16 23.45
CA LEU A 105 9.30 0.87 24.09
C LEU A 105 9.86 2.11 24.82
N PRO A 106 9.16 3.26 24.78
CA PRO A 106 9.54 4.42 25.56
C PRO A 106 9.66 4.01 27.02
N LYS A 107 10.82 4.27 27.64
CA LYS A 107 10.95 4.10 29.08
C LYS A 107 10.06 5.15 29.73
N GLU A 108 9.11 4.73 30.55
CA GLU A 108 8.37 5.63 31.43
C GLU A 108 9.38 6.43 32.26
N ALA A 109 9.18 7.75 32.31
CA ALA A 109 10.03 8.71 33.01
C ALA A 109 9.67 8.82 34.48
#